data_AF-A0A1Y1Q743-F1
#
_entry.id   AF-A0A1Y1Q743-F1
#
_cell.length_a   1.000
_cell.length_b   1.000
_cell.length_c   1.000
_cell.angle_alpha   90.00
_cell.angle_beta   90.00
_cell.angle_gamma   90.00
#
_symmetry.space_group_name_H-M   'P 1'
#
loop_
_entity.id
_entity.type
_entity.pdbx_description
1 polymer ?
#
loop_
_entity_poly.entity_id
_entity_poly.type
_entity_poly.pdbx_seq_one_letter_code
_entity_poly.pdbx_strand_id
1 'polypeptide(L)'
;MLFFGLLWDFHGIGLAFAYGGFTHVFADSLTIMGVPLLPGSDRRTNLFGGRLRTGEMGEFVVAGGVAAVCFFVASNLHTREDFFPFFYGWGDLYQKGVIDAYEWKQNRLNFI
;
A
#
# COMPACT_ATOMS: atom_id res chain seq x y z
N MET A 1 -11.84 16.21 3.46
CA MET A 1 -12.02 14.80 3.01
C MET A 1 -13.17 14.11 3.71
N LEU A 2 -13.18 13.99 5.05
CA LEU A 2 -14.25 13.34 5.81
C LEU A 2 -15.66 13.93 5.57
N PHE A 3 -15.77 15.24 5.38
CA PHE A 3 -17.06 15.92 5.12
C PHE A 3 -17.68 15.57 3.76
N PHE A 4 -16.87 15.27 2.74
CA PHE A 4 -17.35 14.92 1.39
C PHE A 4 -17.76 13.43 1.31
N GLY A 5 -17.05 12.56 2.04
CA GLY A 5 -17.36 11.14 2.15
C GLY A 5 -18.65 10.83 2.90
N LEU A 6 -19.04 11.67 3.89
CA LEU A 6 -20.22 11.44 4.72
C LEU A 6 -21.53 11.98 4.12
N LEU A 7 -21.49 13.03 3.29
CA LEU A 7 -22.68 13.75 2.84
C LEU A 7 -22.99 13.58 1.34
N TRP A 8 -22.00 13.28 0.48
CA TRP A 8 -22.18 13.37 -0.97
C TRP A 8 -21.72 12.12 -1.76
N ASP A 9 -20.89 11.26 -1.18
CA ASP A 9 -20.27 10.15 -1.89
C ASP A 9 -20.95 8.80 -1.59
N PHE A 10 -22.12 8.57 -2.21
CA PHE A 10 -22.93 7.35 -2.03
C PHE A 10 -22.24 6.05 -2.46
N HIS A 11 -21.11 6.10 -3.20
CA HIS A 11 -20.39 4.94 -3.74
C HIS A 11 -18.87 4.98 -3.54
N GLY A 12 -18.33 5.88 -2.72
CA GLY A 12 -16.89 5.93 -2.43
C GLY A 12 -15.99 6.39 -3.58
N ILE A 13 -16.56 6.81 -4.73
CA ILE A 13 -15.81 7.20 -5.93
C ILE A 13 -15.15 8.56 -5.71
N GLY A 14 -15.86 9.50 -5.10
CA GLY A 14 -15.30 10.83 -4.78
C GLY A 14 -14.18 10.73 -3.75
N LEU A 15 -14.34 9.85 -2.76
CA LEU A 15 -13.37 9.60 -1.70
C LEU A 15 -12.14 8.87 -2.25
N ALA A 16 -12.31 7.89 -3.13
CA ALA A 16 -11.20 7.23 -3.82
C ALA A 16 -10.38 8.23 -4.65
N PHE A 17 -11.05 9.12 -5.40
CA PHE A 17 -10.38 10.16 -6.18
C PHE A 17 -9.65 11.17 -5.28
N ALA A 18 -10.30 11.62 -4.20
CA ALA A 18 -9.70 12.55 -3.26
C ALA A 18 -8.49 11.91 -2.55
N TYR A 19 -8.62 10.68 -2.08
CA TYR A 19 -7.54 9.92 -1.46
C TYR A 19 -6.36 9.71 -2.42
N GLY A 20 -6.62 9.27 -3.66
CA GLY A 20 -5.60 9.12 -4.69
C GLY A 20 -4.91 10.45 -5.03
N GLY A 21 -5.67 11.53 -5.16
CA GLY A 21 -5.10 12.87 -5.38
C GLY A 21 -4.21 13.33 -4.22
N PHE A 22 -4.61 13.05 -2.97
CA PHE A 22 -3.82 13.41 -1.80
C PHE A 22 -2.55 12.58 -1.65
N THR A 23 -2.62 11.26 -1.83
CA THR A 23 -1.43 10.41 -1.76
C THR A 23 -0.42 10.78 -2.85
N HIS A 24 -0.90 11.17 -4.04
CA HIS A 24 -0.05 11.68 -5.11
C HIS A 24 0.64 13.00 -4.74
N VAL A 25 -0.12 14.02 -4.32
CA VAL A 25 0.43 15.32 -3.87
C VAL A 25 1.39 15.14 -2.69
N PHE A 26 1.09 14.22 -1.78
CA PHE A 26 1.95 13.88 -0.65
C PHE A 26 3.27 13.25 -1.12
N ALA A 27 3.22 12.29 -2.06
CA ALA A 27 4.41 11.67 -2.63
C ALA A 27 5.29 12.70 -3.35
N ASP A 28 4.70 13.59 -4.16
CA ASP A 28 5.42 14.63 -4.89
C ASP A 28 6.11 15.61 -3.94
N SER A 29 5.48 15.91 -2.79
CA SER A 29 6.08 16.77 -1.77
C SER A 29 7.34 16.19 -1.12
N LEU A 30 7.55 14.87 -1.16
CA LEU A 30 8.77 14.23 -0.65
C LEU A 30 9.96 14.44 -1.57
N THR A 31 9.74 14.76 -2.85
CA THR A 31 10.80 14.94 -3.83
C THR A 31 11.42 16.34 -3.75
N ILE A 32 12.62 16.50 -4.33
CA ILE A 32 13.30 17.80 -4.46
C ILE A 32 12.41 18.84 -5.17
N MET A 33 11.63 18.38 -6.16
CA MET A 33 10.80 19.22 -7.01
C MET A 33 9.63 19.84 -6.24
N GLY A 34 9.10 19.15 -5.23
CA GLY A 34 7.97 19.62 -4.44
C GLY A 34 6.69 19.80 -5.23
N VAL A 35 5.63 20.16 -4.50
CA VAL A 35 4.31 20.41 -5.06
C VAL A 35 3.84 21.83 -4.75
N PRO A 36 3.23 22.56 -5.71
CA PRO A 36 2.57 23.82 -5.42
C PRO A 36 1.27 23.56 -4.64
N LEU A 37 1.06 24.29 -3.53
CA LEU A 37 -0.15 24.13 -2.71
C LEU A 37 -1.43 24.61 -3.41
N LEU A 38 -1.29 25.52 -4.37
CA LEU A 38 -2.41 26.18 -5.05
C LEU A 38 -2.10 26.32 -6.55
N PRO A 39 -3.13 26.27 -7.43
CA PRO A 39 -2.96 26.57 -8.84
C PRO A 39 -2.41 28.00 -9.01
N GLY A 40 -1.24 28.13 -9.64
CA GLY A 40 -0.58 29.43 -9.86
C GLY A 40 0.31 29.91 -8.70
N SER A 41 0.60 29.07 -7.70
CA SER A 41 1.59 29.41 -6.68
C SER A 41 3.02 29.14 -7.15
N ASP A 42 3.88 30.16 -7.08
CA ASP A 42 5.31 30.02 -7.33
C ASP A 42 6.06 29.32 -6.18
N ARG A 43 5.44 29.23 -5.00
CA ARG A 43 6.04 28.62 -3.81
C ARG A 43 5.69 27.14 -3.74
N ARG A 44 6.72 26.29 -3.81
CA ARG A 44 6.61 24.84 -3.72
C ARG A 44 6.83 24.37 -2.29
N THR A 45 6.03 23.42 -1.84
CA THR A 45 6.21 22.79 -0.54
C THR A 45 6.93 21.47 -0.68
N ASN A 46 7.98 21.31 0.14
CA ASN A 46 8.76 20.09 0.24
C ASN A 46 8.65 19.55 1.66
N LEU A 47 8.25 18.29 1.82
CA LEU A 47 8.48 17.55 3.05
C LEU A 47 9.98 17.28 3.20
N PHE A 48 10.47 17.33 4.44
CA PHE A 48 11.90 17.16 4.78
C PHE A 48 12.84 18.14 4.03
N GLY A 49 12.32 19.28 3.57
CA GLY A 49 13.10 20.32 2.88
C GLY A 49 13.64 19.88 1.52
N GLY A 50 13.09 18.84 0.89
CA GLY A 50 13.55 18.34 -0.40
C GLY A 50 14.89 17.61 -0.32
N ARG A 51 15.27 17.12 0.86
CA ARG A 51 16.51 16.36 1.08
C ARG A 51 16.44 14.91 0.59
N LEU A 52 15.25 14.46 0.19
CA LEU A 52 15.02 13.17 -0.44
C LEU A 52 15.32 13.31 -1.94
N ARG A 53 16.48 12.80 -2.35
CA ARG A 53 16.93 12.81 -3.74
C ARG A 53 16.80 11.42 -4.34
N THR A 54 16.39 11.36 -5.61
CA THR A 54 16.28 10.10 -6.33
C THR A 54 17.64 9.40 -6.42
N GLY A 55 17.69 8.14 -6.00
CA GLY A 55 18.89 7.31 -5.95
C GLY A 55 19.74 7.46 -4.67
N GLU A 56 19.34 8.33 -3.74
CA GLU A 56 20.03 8.48 -2.45
C GLU A 56 19.45 7.53 -1.39
N MET A 57 20.24 7.14 -0.39
CA MET A 57 19.82 6.19 0.66
C MET A 57 18.51 6.60 1.36
N GLY A 58 18.23 7.91 1.46
CA GLY A 58 16.98 8.40 2.04
C GLY A 58 15.73 7.90 1.30
N GLU A 59 15.77 7.81 -0.03
CA GLU A 59 14.64 7.32 -0.84
C GLU A 59 14.38 5.84 -0.57
N PHE A 60 15.44 5.03 -0.53
CA PHE A 60 15.33 3.60 -0.24
C PHE A 60 14.79 3.33 1.17
N VAL A 61 15.19 4.14 2.16
CA VAL A 61 14.68 4.01 3.53
C VAL A 61 13.19 4.35 3.58
N VAL A 62 12.75 5.41 2.91
CA VAL A 62 11.33 5.79 2.89
C VAL A 62 10.50 4.78 2.11
N ALA A 63 10.93 4.37 0.93
CA ALA A 63 10.26 3.35 0.13
C ALA A 63 10.18 2.00 0.86
N GLY A 64 11.29 1.56 1.46
CA GLY A 64 11.33 0.35 2.29
C GLY A 64 10.44 0.44 3.52
N GLY A 65 10.39 1.61 4.18
CA GLY A 65 9.50 1.87 5.30
C GLY A 65 8.03 1.78 4.92
N VAL A 66 7.64 2.38 3.78
CA VAL A 66 6.27 2.28 3.25
C VAL A 66 5.94 0.82 2.92
N ALA A 67 6.83 0.09 2.26
CA ALA A 67 6.64 -1.33 1.96
C ALA A 67 6.47 -2.18 3.24
N ALA A 68 7.26 -1.92 4.28
CA ALA A 68 7.15 -2.61 5.56
C ALA A 68 5.83 -2.31 6.27
N VAL A 69 5.37 -1.06 6.23
CA VAL A 69 4.05 -0.68 6.77
C VAL A 69 2.93 -1.37 5.99
N CYS A 70 2.98 -1.37 4.65
CA CYS A 70 2.01 -2.10 3.83
C CYS A 70 1.99 -3.60 4.15
N PHE A 71 3.16 -4.22 4.29
CA PHE A 71 3.28 -5.63 4.67
C PHE A 71 2.67 -5.91 6.05
N PHE A 72 2.95 -5.06 7.04
CA PHE A 72 2.41 -5.20 8.39
C PHE A 72 0.90 -4.96 8.45
N VAL A 73 0.41 -3.95 7.74
CA VAL A 73 -1.02 -3.65 7.65
C VAL A 73 -1.77 -4.79 6.95
N ALA A 74 -1.24 -5.29 5.83
CA ALA A 74 -1.78 -6.47 5.18
C ALA A 74 -1.77 -7.68 6.13
N SER A 75 -0.66 -7.99 6.79
CA SER A 75 -0.59 -9.16 7.67
C SER A 75 -1.55 -9.10 8.86
N ASN A 76 -1.91 -7.91 9.35
CA ASN A 76 -2.84 -7.74 10.48
C ASN A 76 -4.31 -7.58 10.06
N LEU A 77 -4.61 -7.05 8.88
CA LEU A 77 -5.97 -6.89 8.38
C LEU A 77 -6.53 -8.16 7.74
N HIS A 78 -5.71 -9.18 7.52
CA HIS A 78 -6.17 -10.46 7.01
C HIS A 78 -7.02 -11.20 8.05
N THR A 79 -8.32 -11.25 7.79
CA THR A 79 -9.23 -12.28 8.30
C THR A 79 -8.79 -13.64 7.71
N ARG A 80 -8.82 -14.70 8.52
CA ARG A 80 -8.27 -16.05 8.21
C ARG A 80 -8.89 -16.76 6.97
N GLU A 81 -9.74 -16.10 6.21
CA GLU A 81 -10.50 -16.68 5.10
C GLU A 81 -10.13 -16.11 3.72
N ASP A 82 -9.32 -15.05 3.64
CA ASP A 82 -8.97 -14.41 2.37
C ASP A 82 -7.73 -15.04 1.71
N PHE A 83 -7.85 -15.29 0.40
CA PHE A 83 -6.82 -15.94 -0.43
C PHE A 83 -5.56 -15.08 -0.56
N PHE A 84 -4.41 -15.60 -0.14
CA PHE A 84 -3.12 -14.94 -0.27
C PHE A 84 -2.25 -15.61 -1.35
N PRO A 85 -2.05 -14.99 -2.52
CA PRO A 85 -1.43 -15.65 -3.68
C PRO A 85 0.06 -15.94 -3.52
N PHE A 86 0.73 -15.39 -2.49
CA PHE A 86 2.17 -15.57 -2.26
C PHE A 86 2.49 -16.51 -1.09
N PHE A 87 1.53 -16.86 -0.25
CA PHE A 87 1.72 -17.79 0.89
C PHE A 87 0.51 -18.71 0.96
N TYR A 88 0.58 -19.81 0.21
CA TYR A 88 -0.48 -20.81 0.22
C TYR A 88 -0.48 -21.56 1.55
N GLY A 89 -1.63 -21.55 2.22
CA GLY A 89 -1.89 -22.41 3.37
C GLY A 89 -2.09 -23.86 2.93
N TRP A 90 -1.05 -24.53 2.45
CA TRP A 90 -1.12 -25.90 1.91
C TRP A 90 -1.82 -26.88 2.86
N GLY A 91 -1.60 -26.74 4.17
CA GLY A 91 -2.28 -27.56 5.18
C GLY A 91 -3.80 -27.33 5.23
N ASP A 92 -4.24 -26.09 5.12
CA ASP A 92 -5.66 -25.72 5.15
C ASP A 92 -6.37 -26.14 3.85
N LEU A 93 -5.69 -26.03 2.70
CA LEU A 93 -6.17 -26.51 1.41
C LEU A 93 -6.36 -28.03 1.38
N TYR A 94 -5.46 -28.78 2.01
CA TYR A 94 -5.60 -30.24 2.14
C TYR A 94 -6.76 -30.62 3.07
N GLN A 95 -6.92 -29.91 4.20
CA GLN A 95 -8.05 -30.13 5.11
C GLN A 95 -9.41 -29.83 4.46
N LYS A 96 -9.45 -28.81 3.60
CA LYS A 96 -10.64 -28.45 2.82
C LYS A 96 -10.90 -29.38 1.62
N GLY A 97 -10.00 -30.33 1.34
CA GLY A 97 -10.11 -31.28 0.23
C GLY A 97 -9.93 -30.65 -1.15
N VAL A 98 -9.34 -29.46 -1.22
CA VAL A 98 -9.10 -28.72 -2.48
C VAL A 98 -7.89 -29.30 -3.23
N ILE A 99 -6.90 -29.79 -2.48
CA ILE A 99 -5.67 -30.41 -3.02
C ILE A 99 -5.54 -31.85 -2.55
N ASP A 100 -4.81 -32.66 -3.31
CA ASP A 100 -4.56 -34.06 -2.95
C ASP A 100 -3.40 -34.22 -1.95
N ALA A 101 -3.24 -35.44 -1.41
CA ALA A 101 -2.19 -35.73 -0.43
C ALA A 101 -0.76 -35.70 -1.04
N TYR A 102 -0.64 -35.81 -2.36
CA TYR A 102 0.63 -35.82 -3.06
C TYR A 102 1.15 -34.38 -3.24
N GLU A 103 0.29 -33.51 -3.74
CA GLU A 103 0.49 -32.06 -3.91
C GLU A 103 0.76 -31.39 -2.56
N TRP A 104 0.00 -31.76 -1.51
CA TRP A 104 0.32 -31.31 -0.15
C TRP A 104 1.72 -31.73 0.28
N LYS A 105 2.10 -33.01 0.09
CA LYS A 105 3.43 -33.49 0.50
C LYS A 105 4.56 -32.76 -0.23
N GLN A 106 4.38 -32.43 -1.50
CA GLN A 106 5.39 -31.72 -2.29
C GLN A 106 5.57 -30.27 -1.81
N ASN A 107 4.47 -29.61 -1.43
CA ASN A 107 4.49 -28.18 -1.15
C ASN A 107 4.41 -27.82 0.35
N ARG A 108 4.31 -28.79 1.26
CA ARG A 108 4.17 -28.56 2.72
C ARG A 108 5.30 -27.75 3.37
N LEU A 109 6.48 -27.70 2.74
CA LEU A 109 7.63 -26.91 3.20
C LEU A 109 7.86 -25.64 2.37
N ASN A 110 7.00 -25.38 1.39
CA ASN A 110 7.12 -24.21 0.55
C ASN A 110 6.34 -23.05 1.20
N PHE A 111 7.07 -22.24 1.96
CA PHE A 111 6.56 -21.08 2.70
C PHE A 111 6.72 -19.77 1.93
N ILE A 112 7.13 -19.82 0.65
CA ILE A 112 7.42 -18.67 -0.23
C ILE A 112 6.84 -18.95 -1.62
#